data_AF-A0A3E0WN30-F1
#
_entry.id   AF-A0A3E0WN30-F1
#
_cell.length_a   1.000
_cell.length_b   1.000
_cell.length_c   1.000
_cell.angle_alpha   90.00
_cell.angle_beta   90.00
_cell.angle_gamma   90.00
#
_symmetry.space_group_name_H-M   'P 1'
#
loop_
_entity.id
_entity.type
_entity.pdbx_description
1 polymer ?
#
loop_
_entity_poly.entity_id
_entity_poly.type
_entity_poly.pdbx_seq_one_letter_code
_entity_poly.pdbx_strand_id
1 'polypeptide(L)' 'MAVAGTGYVGLANAVLLAQHNEVVALDILQEKVDMINSKQSPIVDADIDSFLKDKLKFDTIPLHVDNHDLLNQ' A
#
# COMPACT_ATOMS: atom_id res chain seq x y z
N MET A 1 -0.06 10.52 7.25
CA MET A 1 -0.27 9.28 8.03
C MET A 1 0.35 8.12 7.27
N ALA A 2 0.99 7.14 7.92
CA ALA A 2 1.62 6.02 7.22
C ALA A 2 0.94 4.70 7.58
N VAL A 3 0.72 3.83 6.59
CA VAL A 3 0.19 2.47 6.76
C VAL A 3 1.23 1.48 6.26
N ALA A 4 1.67 0.56 7.12
CA ALA A 4 2.60 -0.51 6.74
C ALA A 4 1.83 -1.78 6.35
N GLY A 5 2.10 -2.27 5.15
CA GLY A 5 1.45 -3.39 4.49
C GLY A 5 0.28 -2.96 3.60
N THR A 6 0.22 -3.55 2.40
CA THR A 6 -0.85 -3.40 1.41
C THR A 6 -1.56 -4.73 1.14
N GLY A 7 -1.66 -5.58 2.16
CA GLY A 7 -2.61 -6.69 2.19
C GLY A 7 -4.05 -6.20 2.40
N TYR A 8 -5.00 -7.12 2.54
CA TYR A 8 -6.43 -6.81 2.66
C TYR A 8 -6.74 -5.72 3.71
N VAL A 9 -6.25 -5.91 4.94
CA VAL A 9 -6.53 -4.98 6.05
C VAL A 9 -5.81 -3.64 5.87
N GLY A 10 -4.53 -3.68 5.50
CA GLY A 10 -3.71 -2.47 5.35
C GLY A 10 -4.22 -1.58 4.21
N LEU A 11 -4.52 -2.19 3.07
CA LEU A 11 -5.02 -1.45 1.90
C LEU A 11 -6.43 -0.90 2.13
N ALA A 12 -7.33 -1.66 2.75
CA ALA A 12 -8.67 -1.15 3.09
C ALA A 12 -8.59 0.07 4.03
N ASN A 13 -7.71 0.02 5.04
CA ASN A 13 -7.49 1.14 5.94
C ASN A 13 -6.86 2.34 5.21
N ALA A 14 -5.87 2.11 4.34
CA ALA A 14 -5.24 3.16 3.56
C ALA A 14 -6.27 3.89 2.68
N VAL A 15 -7.12 3.15 1.97
CA VAL A 15 -8.22 3.68 1.15
C VAL A 15 -9.20 4.51 1.98
N LEU A 16 -9.64 4.00 3.14
CA LEU A 16 -10.57 4.71 4.01
C LEU A 16 -9.97 6.02 4.54
N LEU A 17 -8.73 5.97 5.02
CA LEU A 17 -8.04 7.12 5.59
C LEU A 17 -7.72 8.19 4.53
N ALA A 18 -7.38 7.76 3.30
CA ALA A 18 -7.03 8.63 2.18
C ALA A 18 -8.21 9.47 1.65
N GLN A 19 -9.45 9.18 2.07
CA GLN A 19 -10.60 10.01 1.70
C GLN A 19 -10.51 11.42 2.29
N HIS A 20 -9.91 11.55 3.47
CA HIS A 20 -9.88 12.79 4.25
C HIS A 20 -8.50 13.19 4.76
N ASN A 21 -7.49 12.34 4.61
CA ASN A 21 -6.13 12.58 5.12
C ASN A 21 -5.08 12.26 4.07
N GLU A 22 -3.92 12.89 4.18
CA GLU A 22 -2.73 12.46 3.44
C GLU A 22 -2.21 11.14 4.01
N VAL A 23 -2.15 10.12 3.16
CA VAL A 23 -1.71 8.77 3.51
C VAL A 23 -0.52 8.38 2.64
N VAL A 24 0.41 7.65 3.23
CA VAL A 24 1.48 6.95 2.52
C VAL A 24 1.38 5.46 2.88
N ALA A 25 1.20 4.62 1.86
CA ALA A 25 1.18 3.17 2.00
C ALA A 25 2.60 2.60 1.77
N LEU A 26 3.05 1.76 2.69
CA LEU A 26 4.38 1.13 2.65
C LEU A 26 4.21 -0.37 2.45
N ASP A 27 4.88 -0.98 1.47
CA ASP A 27 4.89 -2.44 1.33
C ASP A 27 6.30 -2.95 1.02
N ILE A 28 6.65 -4.13 1.55
CA ILE A 28 7.95 -4.76 1.29
C ILE A 28 8.03 -5.35 -0.13
N LEU A 29 6.88 -5.64 -0.74
CA LEU A 29 6.79 -6.23 -2.07
C LEU A 29 6.67 -5.13 -3.12
N GLN A 30 7.75 -4.91 -3.88
CA GLN A 30 7.79 -3.92 -4.96
C GLN A 30 6.66 -4.13 -5.98
N GLU A 31 6.35 -5.38 -6.32
CA GLU A 31 5.26 -5.71 -7.25
C GLU A 31 3.91 -5.12 -6.83
N LYS A 32 3.60 -5.11 -5.53
CA LYS A 32 2.33 -4.55 -5.02
C LYS A 32 2.34 -3.04 -5.07
N VAL A 33 3.48 -2.43 -4.76
CA VAL A 33 3.67 -0.97 -4.89
C VAL A 33 3.46 -0.55 -6.34
N ASP A 34 4.05 -1.27 -7.30
CA ASP A 34 3.93 -0.97 -8.72
C ASP A 34 2.50 -1.14 -9.22
N MET A 35 1.79 -2.19 -8.78
CA MET A 35 0.37 -2.38 -9.09
C MET A 35 -0.47 -1.21 -8.59
N ILE A 36 -0.33 -0.82 -7.31
CA ILE A 36 -1.12 0.28 -6.72
C ILE A 36 -0.82 1.61 -7.43
N ASN A 37 0.46 1.90 -7.70
CA ASN A 37 0.86 3.10 -8.44
C ASN A 37 0.36 3.09 -9.89
N SER A 38 0.14 1.90 -10.46
CA SER A 38 -0.53 1.70 -11.75
C SER A 38 -2.07 1.66 -11.65
N LYS A 39 -2.64 2.05 -10.50
CA LYS A 39 -4.07 2.02 -10.18
C LYS A 39 -4.72 0.64 -10.32
N GLN A 40 -3.94 -0.41 -10.11
CA GLN A 40 -4.39 -1.79 -10.10
C GLN A 40 -4.37 -2.32 -8.65
N SER A 41 -5.48 -2.91 -8.21
CA SER A 41 -5.52 -3.51 -6.88
C SER A 41 -4.66 -4.78 -6.81
N PRO A 42 -3.77 -4.92 -5.80
CA PRO A 42 -3.02 -6.15 -5.55
C PRO A 42 -3.87 -7.26 -4.91
N ILE A 43 -5.13 -6.96 -4.58
CA ILE A 43 -6.09 -7.92 -4.01
C ILE A 43 -7.41 -7.89 -4.77
N VAL A 44 -8.16 -8.98 -4.72
CA VAL A 44 -9.46 -9.09 -5.40
C VAL A 44 -10.54 -8.42 -4.55
N ASP A 45 -10.77 -7.13 -4.78
CA ASP A 45 -11.81 -6.33 -4.15
C ASP A 45 -12.29 -5.24 -5.12
N ALA A 46 -13.59 -5.24 -5.43
CA ALA A 46 -14.16 -4.35 -6.44
C ALA A 46 -14.21 -2.88 -6.01
N ASP A 47 -14.41 -2.63 -4.72
CA ASP A 47 -14.51 -1.28 -4.16
C ASP A 47 -13.13 -0.63 -4.12
N ILE A 48 -12.10 -1.39 -3.74
CA ILE A 48 -10.70 -0.93 -3.78
C ILE A 48 -10.27 -0.68 -5.22
N ASP A 49 -10.58 -1.58 -6.15
CA ASP A 49 -10.22 -1.41 -7.57
C ASP A 49 -10.85 -0.15 -8.18
N SER A 50 -12.14 0.10 -7.91
CA SER A 50 -12.81 1.35 -8.31
C SER A 50 -12.17 2.57 -7.64
N PHE A 51 -11.87 2.50 -6.34
CA PHE A 51 -11.23 3.61 -5.63
C PHE A 51 -9.86 3.97 -6.23
N LEU A 52 -9.02 2.97 -6.53
CA LEU A 52 -7.69 3.19 -7.12
C LEU A 52 -7.80 3.82 -8.52
N LYS A 53 -8.77 3.40 -9.33
CA LYS A 53 -9.01 3.97 -10.68
C LYS A 53 -9.49 5.41 -10.62
N ASP A 54 -10.49 5.68 -9.78
CA ASP A 54 -11.27 6.92 -9.82
C ASP A 54 -10.74 7.99 -8.87
N LYS A 55 -10.10 7.59 -7.76
CA LYS A 55 -9.83 8.47 -6.60
C LYS A 55 -8.51 8.19 -5.88
N LEU A 56 -7.50 7.61 -6.53
CA LEU A 56 -6.19 7.44 -5.88
C LEU A 56 -5.69 8.79 -5.32
N LYS A 57 -5.54 8.85 -3.98
CA LYS A 57 -5.20 10.04 -3.20
C LYS A 57 -4.08 9.80 -2.18
N PHE A 58 -3.36 8.70 -2.31
CA PHE A 58 -2.27 8.36 -1.41
C PHE A 58 -1.08 7.81 -2.19
N ASP A 59 0.12 8.12 -1.72
CA ASP A 59 1.36 7.64 -2.32
C ASP A 59 1.70 6.24 -1.80
N THR A 60 2.37 5.44 -2.63
CA THR A 60 2.84 4.11 -2.23
C THR A 60 4.34 3.99 -2.43
N ILE A 61 5.07 3.56 -1.39
CA ILE A 61 6.53 3.52 -1.34
C ILE A 61 6.98 2.11 -0.92
N PRO A 62 8.02 1.54 -1.56
CA PRO A 62 8.57 0.26 -1.12
C PRO A 62 9.29 0.40 0.23
N LEU A 63 8.97 -0.49 1.15
CA LEU A 63 9.64 -0.62 2.44
C LEU A 63 10.82 -1.58 2.29
N HIS A 64 12.03 -1.04 2.35
CA HIS A 64 13.24 -1.84 2.40
C HIS A 64 13.46 -2.30 3.84
N VAL A 65 13.47 -3.61 4.07
CA VAL A 65 13.90 -4.20 5.35
C VAL A 65 15.35 -4.61 5.18
N ASP A 66 16.26 -3.88 5.81
CA ASP A 66 17.67 -4.27 5.88
C ASP A 66 17.79 -5.52 6.76
N ASN A 67 17.92 -6.69 6.14
CA ASN A 67 18.08 -7.97 6.84
C ASN A 67 19.48 -8.16 7.47
N HIS A 68 20.26 -7.10 7.66
CA HIS A 68 21.63 -7.18 8.18
C HIS A 68 21.74 -7.49 9.68
N ASP A 69 20.63 -7.52 10.42
CA ASP A 69 20.62 -7.79 11.87
C ASP A 69 20.32 -9.25 12.26
N LEU A 70 20.04 -10.14 11.29
CA LEU A 70 19.68 -11.55 11.57
C LEU A 70 20.87 -12.53 11.45
N LEU A 71 22.08 -12.05 11.16
CA LEU A 71 23.28 -12.89 10.99
C LEU A 71 24.36 -12.70 12.06
N ASN A 72 24.09 -11.92 13.11
CA ASN A 72 24.99 -11.79 14.27
C ASN A 72 24.32 -12.35 15.54
N GLN A 73 24.17 -13.68 15.60
CA GLN A 73 24.07 -14.44 16.85
C GLN A 73 25.03 -15.62 16.80
#